data_AF-A0A0F7G0R9-F1
#
_entry.id   AF-A0A0F7G0R9-F1
#
_cell.length_a   1.000
_cell.length_b   1.000
_cell.length_c   1.000
_cell.angle_alpha   90.00
_cell.angle_beta   90.00
_cell.angle_gamma   90.00
#
_symmetry.space_group_name_H-M   'P 1'
#
loop_
_entity.id
_entity.type
_entity.pdbx_description
1 polymer ?
#
loop_
_entity_poly.entity_id
_entity_poly.type
_entity_poly.pdbx_seq_one_letter_code
_entity_poly.pdbx_strand_id
1 'polypeptide(L)' 'MDISSTPDPTVAEVIAMQDPGDREACRSELEAATPATFPKIYRRWWAYGLLAQRDGRVERYVQAHRGGGDWREISAA' A
#
# COMPACT_ATOMS: atom_id res chain seq x y z
N MET A 1 -5.33 20.43 -22.24
CA MET A 1 -5.82 19.24 -21.52
C MET A 1 -5.17 19.27 -20.15
N ASP A 2 -5.88 19.83 -19.17
CA ASP A 2 -5.43 19.82 -17.77
C ASP A 2 -5.43 18.38 -17.28
N ILE A 3 -4.24 17.82 -17.14
CA ILE A 3 -4.02 16.59 -16.39
C ILE A 3 -4.37 16.94 -14.95
N SER A 4 -5.58 16.53 -14.56
CA SER A 4 -6.17 16.64 -13.22
C SER A 4 -5.08 16.63 -12.15
N SER A 5 -4.74 17.80 -11.62
CA SER A 5 -3.83 17.92 -10.48
C SER A 5 -4.63 17.55 -9.24
N THR A 6 -5.01 16.28 -9.12
CA THR A 6 -5.41 15.75 -7.81
C THR A 6 -4.20 15.94 -6.90
N PRO A 7 -4.34 16.72 -5.82
CA PRO A 7 -3.23 16.93 -4.90
C PRO A 7 -2.75 15.58 -4.37
N ASP A 8 -1.44 15.46 -4.15
CA ASP A 8 -0.87 14.28 -3.48
C ASP A 8 -1.60 14.09 -2.13
N PRO A 9 -1.95 12.85 -1.75
CA PRO A 9 -2.71 12.63 -0.53
C PRO A 9 -1.94 13.11 0.71
N THR A 10 -2.64 13.60 1.70
CA THR A 10 -2.06 13.93 3.00
C THR A 10 -1.50 12.69 3.69
N VAL A 11 -0.59 12.88 4.65
CA VAL A 11 -0.09 11.78 5.51
C VAL A 11 -1.24 11.06 6.21
N ALA A 12 -2.26 11.79 6.66
CA ALA A 12 -3.43 11.21 7.30
C ALA A 12 -4.22 10.30 6.34
N GLU A 13 -4.41 10.73 5.09
CA GLU A 13 -5.06 9.91 4.06
C GLU A 13 -4.23 8.68 3.71
N VAL A 14 -2.90 8.80 3.61
CA VAL A 14 -2.02 7.65 3.41
C VAL A 14 -2.15 6.64 4.55
N ILE A 15 -2.19 7.08 5.82
CA ILE A 15 -2.41 6.18 6.95
C ILE A 15 -3.82 5.55 6.89
N ALA A 16 -4.85 6.33 6.57
CA ALA A 16 -6.23 5.85 6.53
C ALA A 16 -6.47 4.78 5.45
N MET A 17 -5.78 4.90 4.31
CA MET A 17 -5.82 3.92 3.21
C MET A 17 -5.22 2.56 3.57
N GLN A 18 -4.40 2.47 4.62
CA GLN A 18 -3.77 1.20 4.99
C GLN A 18 -4.78 0.24 5.62
N ASP A 19 -4.47 -1.06 5.47
CA ASP A 19 -5.13 -2.11 6.25
C ASP A 19 -5.03 -1.83 7.75
N PRO A 20 -6.04 -2.22 8.55
CA PRO A 20 -6.01 -2.00 10.00
C PRO A 20 -4.73 -2.51 10.69
N GLY A 21 -4.15 -3.61 10.22
CA GLY A 21 -2.92 -4.19 10.78
C GLY A 21 -1.65 -3.38 10.48
N ASP A 22 -1.64 -2.58 9.41
CA ASP A 22 -0.45 -1.86 8.95
C ASP A 22 -0.47 -0.37 9.33
N ARG A 23 -1.61 0.14 9.81
CA ARG A 23 -1.79 1.57 10.14
C ARG A 23 -0.77 2.10 11.14
N GLU A 24 -0.48 1.34 12.19
CA GLU A 24 0.46 1.77 13.23
C GLU A 24 1.90 1.78 12.72
N ALA A 25 2.29 0.77 11.94
CA ALA A 25 3.60 0.71 11.32
C ALA A 25 3.80 1.86 10.33
N CYS A 26 2.78 2.17 9.53
CA CYS A 26 2.76 3.30 8.61
C CYS A 26 2.93 4.64 9.37
N ARG A 27 2.14 4.85 10.42
CA ARG A 27 2.23 6.07 11.25
C ARG A 27 3.63 6.21 11.85
N SER A 28 4.12 5.17 12.52
CA SER A 28 5.41 5.20 13.22
C SER A 28 6.57 5.48 12.28
N GLU A 29 6.60 4.86 11.09
CA GLU A 29 7.68 5.13 10.12
C GLU A 29 7.60 6.54 9.51
N LEU A 30 6.40 7.07 9.26
CA LEU A 30 6.23 8.43 8.75
C LEU A 30 6.59 9.49 9.78
N GLU A 31 6.28 9.26 11.06
CA GLU A 31 6.67 10.13 12.16
C GLU A 31 8.19 10.12 12.41
N ALA A 32 8.83 8.96 12.26
CA ALA A 32 10.28 8.81 12.41
C ALA A 32 11.08 9.25 11.16
N ALA A 33 10.42 9.56 10.05
CA ALA A 33 11.08 9.92 8.80
C ALA A 33 11.78 11.28 8.89
N THR A 34 12.98 11.35 8.34
CA THR A 34 13.71 12.62 8.17
C THR A 34 13.29 13.27 6.85
N PRO A 35 13.52 14.58 6.64
CA PRO A 35 13.23 15.23 5.36
C PRO A 35 13.88 14.52 4.14
N ALA A 36 15.06 13.90 4.33
CA ALA A 36 15.75 13.17 3.28
C ALA A 36 15.09 11.80 2.96
N THR A 37 14.54 11.11 3.96
CA THR A 37 13.94 9.77 3.79
C THR A 37 12.44 9.80 3.56
N PHE A 38 11.77 10.88 3.97
CA PHE A 38 10.32 11.04 3.90
C PHE A 38 9.74 10.77 2.50
N PRO A 39 10.29 11.29 1.38
CA PRO A 39 9.71 11.05 0.06
C PRO A 39 9.68 9.56 -0.32
N LYS A 40 10.69 8.80 0.10
CA LYS A 40 10.77 7.36 -0.16
C LYS A 40 9.78 6.57 0.70
N ILE A 41 9.71 6.88 2.00
CA ILE A 41 8.82 6.22 2.96
C ILE A 41 7.36 6.50 2.59
N TYR A 42 7.04 7.76 2.30
CA TYR A 42 5.71 8.18 1.87
C TYR A 42 5.26 7.46 0.59
N ARG A 43 6.10 7.44 -0.47
CA ARG A 43 5.75 6.74 -1.73
C ARG A 43 5.52 5.24 -1.53
N ARG A 44 6.31 4.60 -0.65
CA ARG A 44 6.13 3.18 -0.33
C ARG A 44 4.76 2.92 0.30
N TRP A 45 4.42 3.67 1.35
CA TRP A 45 3.14 3.51 2.04
C TRP A 45 1.94 3.91 1.17
N TRP A 46 2.10 4.92 0.31
CA TRP A 46 1.08 5.23 -0.67
C TRP A 46 0.82 4.06 -1.61
N ALA A 47 1.88 3.43 -2.16
CA ALA A 47 1.73 2.25 -3.01
C ALA A 47 1.04 1.08 -2.27
N TYR A 48 1.38 0.85 -1.00
CA TYR A 48 0.72 -0.17 -0.18
C TYR A 48 -0.75 0.15 0.08
N GLY A 49 -1.08 1.42 0.33
CA GLY A 49 -2.46 1.88 0.47
C GLY A 49 -3.27 1.65 -0.79
N LEU A 50 -2.73 1.98 -1.97
CA LEU A 50 -3.40 1.71 -3.26
C LEU A 50 -3.65 0.21 -3.49
N LEU A 51 -2.69 -0.64 -3.12
CA LEU A 51 -2.87 -2.09 -3.18
C LEU A 51 -3.94 -2.54 -2.18
N ALA A 52 -3.99 -1.94 -0.99
CA ALA A 52 -4.96 -2.29 0.04
C ALA A 52 -6.40 -1.98 -0.37
N GLN A 53 -6.61 -0.89 -1.11
CA GLN A 53 -7.91 -0.46 -1.63
C GLN A 53 -8.34 -1.21 -2.91
N ARG A 54 -7.55 -2.16 -3.41
CA ARG A 54 -7.88 -2.87 -4.67
C ARG A 54 -9.11 -3.76 -4.51
N ASP A 55 -10.08 -3.60 -5.40
CA ASP A 55 -11.25 -4.46 -5.49
C ASP A 55 -10.88 -5.95 -5.63
N GLY A 56 -11.60 -6.80 -4.91
CA GLY A 56 -11.37 -8.24 -4.94
C GLY A 56 -10.12 -8.71 -4.19
N ARG A 57 -9.39 -7.83 -3.48
CA ARG A 57 -8.16 -8.18 -2.76
C ARG A 57 -8.40 -9.21 -1.67
N VAL A 58 -9.46 -9.04 -0.89
CA VAL A 58 -9.80 -9.96 0.20
C VAL A 58 -10.09 -11.35 -0.36
N GLU A 59 -10.88 -11.42 -1.44
CA GLU A 59 -11.22 -12.66 -2.14
C GLU A 59 -9.97 -13.34 -2.70
N ARG A 60 -9.06 -12.58 -3.30
CA ARG A 60 -7.78 -13.10 -3.81
C ARG A 60 -6.88 -13.61 -2.69
N TYR A 61 -6.82 -12.89 -1.57
CA TYR A 61 -6.04 -13.32 -0.40
C TYR A 61 -6.62 -14.61 0.21
N VAL A 62 -7.95 -14.69 0.34
CA VAL A 62 -8.64 -15.89 0.81
C VAL A 62 -8.44 -17.06 -0.14
N GLN A 63 -8.51 -16.84 -1.46
CA GLN A 63 -8.21 -17.87 -2.46
C GLN A 63 -6.77 -18.36 -2.31
N ALA A 64 -5.81 -17.45 -2.24
CA ALA A 64 -4.40 -17.78 -2.03
C ALA A 64 -4.15 -18.57 -0.75
N HIS A 65 -4.72 -18.14 0.38
CA HIS A 65 -4.58 -18.82 1.66
C HIS A 65 -5.15 -20.24 1.64
N ARG A 66 -6.17 -20.48 0.81
CA ARG A 66 -6.79 -21.80 0.58
C ARG A 66 -6.09 -22.62 -0.52
N GLY A 67 -4.94 -22.16 -1.04
CA GLY A 67 -4.20 -22.83 -2.11
C GLY A 67 -4.79 -22.67 -3.52
N GLY A 68 -5.71 -21.72 -3.71
CA GLY A 68 -6.30 -21.37 -5.00
C GLY A 68 -5.69 -20.11 -5.63
N GLY A 69 -5.99 -19.90 -6.93
CA GLY A 69 -5.47 -18.80 -7.75
C GLY A 69 -4.33 -19.23 -8.66
N ASP A 70 -4.04 -18.44 -9.71
CA ASP A 70 -2.93 -18.65 -10.64
C ASP A 70 -1.59 -18.33 -9.96
N TRP A 71 -1.20 -19.14 -8.99
CA TRP A 71 0.12 -19.07 -8.39
C TRP A 71 1.13 -19.72 -9.34
N ARG A 72 2.04 -18.91 -9.90
CA ARG A 72 3.27 -19.42 -10.50
C ARG A 72 4.41 -19.16 -9.53
N GLU A 73 5.12 -20.23 -9.18
CA GLU A 73 6.35 -20.13 -8.44
C GLU A 73 7.38 -19.35 -9.28
N ILE A 74 7.96 -18.28 -8.73
CA ILE A 74 8.94 -17.43 -9.43
C ILE A 74 10.28 -18.16 -9.61
N SER A 75 10.51 -19.23 -8.85
CA SER A 75 11.73 -20.05 -8.84
C SER A 75 11.79 -21.16 -9.90
N ALA A 76 10.73 -21.40 -10.67
CA ALA A 76 10.74 -22.43 -11.71
C ALA A 76 11.22 -21.85 -13.06
N ALA A 77 12.53 -21.60 -13.16
CA ALA A 77 13.23 -21.32 -14.42
C ALA A 77 14.44 -22.25 -14.54
#